data_AF-K6TL46-F1
#
_entry.id   AF-K6TL46-F1
#
_cell.length_a   1.000
_cell.length_b   1.000
_cell.length_c   1.000
_cell.angle_alpha   90.00
_cell.angle_beta   90.00
_cell.angle_gamma   90.00
#
_symmetry.space_group_name_H-M   'P 1'
#
loop_
_entity.id
_entity.type
_entity.pdbx_description
1 polymer ?
#
loop_
_entity_poly.entity_id
_entity_poly.type
_entity_poly.pdbx_seq_one_letter_code
_entity_poly.pdbx_strand_id
1 'polypeptide(L)'
;MNNKPVNKNDTVYRIARKRASEFNEKFKSIEGASEAIGVSKDQLSNYELGLYKQLPVDSVVRMADAYNAPELMNYYCCNECVIGKLTMAPVELCGIERLTIQILAVLNSTSITKIKESLIDITADGKITEDEVPRLQEIIDTLDEISVKSQSLKIWAEKNLMSCCRND
;
A
#
# COMPACT_ATOMS: atom_id res chain seq x y z
N MET A 1 -14.46 -7.50 -25.48
CA MET A 1 -14.35 -7.21 -24.03
C MET A 1 -14.88 -8.43 -23.27
N ASN A 2 -13.98 -9.30 -22.77
CA ASN A 2 -14.37 -10.47 -21.98
C ASN A 2 -13.84 -10.29 -20.54
N ASN A 3 -14.61 -9.58 -19.70
CA ASN A 3 -14.35 -9.57 -18.26
C ASN A 3 -14.75 -10.93 -17.69
N LYS A 4 -13.79 -11.84 -17.55
CA LYS A 4 -13.99 -13.08 -16.79
C LYS A 4 -14.32 -12.71 -15.35
N PRO A 5 -15.34 -13.32 -14.72
CA PRO A 5 -15.70 -13.02 -13.34
C PRO A 5 -14.51 -13.33 -12.43
N VAL A 6 -14.18 -12.38 -11.55
CA VAL A 6 -13.23 -12.58 -10.44
C VAL A 6 -13.84 -13.65 -9.54
N ASN A 7 -13.13 -14.75 -9.31
CA ASN A 7 -13.61 -15.81 -8.44
C ASN A 7 -13.47 -15.32 -6.99
N LYS A 8 -14.46 -15.61 -6.13
CA LYS A 8 -14.52 -15.15 -4.73
C LYS A 8 -13.31 -15.61 -3.88
N ASN A 9 -12.53 -16.58 -4.38
CA ASN A 9 -11.35 -17.14 -3.74
C ASN A 9 -10.01 -16.61 -4.31
N ASP A 10 -10.01 -15.62 -5.20
CA ASP A 10 -8.76 -15.08 -5.76
C ASP A 10 -8.04 -14.19 -4.74
N THR A 11 -6.76 -14.48 -4.46
CA THR A 11 -5.89 -13.60 -3.66
C THR A 11 -5.62 -12.27 -4.37
N VAL A 12 -5.13 -11.27 -3.62
CA VAL A 12 -4.74 -9.97 -4.18
C VAL A 12 -3.68 -10.10 -5.28
N TYR A 13 -2.77 -11.06 -5.17
CA TYR A 13 -1.71 -11.33 -6.16
C TYR A 13 -2.30 -11.82 -7.48
N ARG A 14 -3.27 -12.74 -7.43
CA ARG A 14 -3.96 -13.24 -8.63
C ARG A 14 -4.79 -12.15 -9.29
N ILE A 15 -5.47 -11.32 -8.49
CA ILE A 15 -6.23 -10.18 -8.99
C ILE A 15 -5.30 -9.19 -9.70
N ALA A 16 -4.15 -8.87 -9.10
CA ALA A 16 -3.15 -7.99 -9.70
C ALA A 16 -2.61 -8.55 -11.02
N ARG A 17 -2.24 -9.83 -11.08
CA ARG A 17 -1.81 -10.47 -12.35
C ARG A 17 -2.89 -10.39 -13.43
N LYS A 18 -4.15 -10.68 -13.09
CA LYS A 18 -5.27 -10.60 -14.04
C LYS A 18 -5.44 -9.18 -14.60
N ARG A 19 -5.33 -8.15 -13.76
CA ARG A 19 -5.33 -6.74 -14.22
C ARG A 19 -4.13 -6.47 -15.12
N ALA A 20 -2.95 -6.94 -14.77
CA ALA A 20 -1.75 -6.76 -15.58
C ALA A 20 -1.87 -7.39 -16.98
N SER A 21 -2.69 -8.43 -17.12
CA SER A 21 -2.97 -9.07 -18.40
C SER A 21 -3.74 -8.19 -19.40
N GLU A 22 -4.31 -7.07 -18.95
CA GLU A 22 -4.97 -6.08 -19.81
C GLU A 22 -3.98 -5.29 -20.66
N PHE A 23 -2.73 -5.16 -20.20
CA PHE A 23 -1.67 -4.41 -20.89
C PHE A 23 -0.41 -5.24 -21.20
N ASN A 24 -0.29 -6.47 -20.68
CA ASN A 24 0.80 -7.39 -21.02
C ASN A 24 0.30 -8.84 -21.12
N GLU A 25 0.30 -9.37 -22.34
CA GLU A 25 -0.18 -10.72 -22.69
C GLU A 25 0.48 -11.85 -21.90
N LYS A 26 1.74 -11.67 -21.45
CA LYS A 26 2.46 -12.68 -20.65
C LYS A 26 1.71 -13.05 -19.37
N PHE A 27 0.93 -12.11 -18.81
CA PHE A 27 0.20 -12.32 -17.57
C PHE A 27 -1.15 -13.02 -17.74
N LYS A 28 -1.58 -13.29 -18.99
CA LYS A 28 -2.78 -14.11 -19.26
C LYS A 28 -2.61 -15.56 -18.85
N SER A 29 -1.38 -16.08 -18.94
CA SER A 29 -1.02 -17.43 -18.50
C SER A 29 -0.23 -17.39 -17.19
N ILE A 30 -0.27 -18.48 -16.44
CA ILE A 30 0.53 -18.61 -15.22
C ILE A 30 2.00 -18.87 -15.57
N GLU A 31 2.25 -19.51 -16.71
CA GLU A 31 3.58 -19.80 -17.27
C GLU A 31 4.33 -18.49 -17.55
N GLY A 32 3.74 -17.60 -18.36
CA GLY A 32 4.36 -16.33 -18.72
C GLY A 32 4.55 -15.40 -17.52
N ALA A 33 3.62 -15.44 -16.57
CA ALA A 33 3.78 -14.73 -15.32
C ALA A 33 4.91 -15.31 -14.46
N SER A 34 4.98 -16.62 -14.30
CA SER A 34 6.03 -17.27 -13.49
C SER A 34 7.43 -16.98 -14.03
N GLU A 35 7.59 -16.96 -15.35
CA GLU A 35 8.82 -16.54 -16.02
C GLU A 35 9.15 -15.06 -15.76
N ALA A 36 8.18 -14.16 -15.94
CA ALA A 36 8.37 -12.73 -15.72
C ALA A 36 8.68 -12.38 -14.25
N ILE A 37 8.08 -13.09 -13.30
CA ILE A 37 8.35 -12.93 -11.87
C ILE A 37 9.66 -13.61 -11.49
N GLY A 38 10.10 -14.66 -12.20
CA GLY A 38 11.30 -15.44 -11.89
C GLY A 38 11.09 -16.44 -10.75
N VAL A 39 9.96 -17.15 -10.76
CA VAL A 39 9.60 -18.24 -9.83
C VAL A 39 9.04 -19.42 -10.61
N SER A 40 8.91 -20.60 -9.99
CA SER A 40 8.27 -21.73 -10.68
C SER A 40 6.75 -21.50 -10.83
N LYS A 41 6.14 -22.15 -11.83
CA LYS A 41 4.68 -22.15 -12.03
C LYS A 41 3.93 -22.60 -10.78
N ASP A 42 4.42 -23.65 -10.12
CA ASP A 42 3.79 -24.19 -8.91
C ASP A 42 3.91 -23.22 -7.74
N GLN A 43 5.06 -22.55 -7.58
CA GLN A 43 5.23 -21.50 -6.57
C GLN A 43 4.25 -20.36 -6.78
N LEU A 44 4.18 -19.82 -8.01
CA LEU A 44 3.23 -18.75 -8.32
C LEU A 44 1.79 -19.21 -8.13
N SER A 45 1.46 -20.45 -8.47
CA SER A 45 0.11 -20.99 -8.25
C SER A 45 -0.23 -21.05 -6.77
N ASN A 46 0.70 -21.47 -5.93
CA ASN A 46 0.51 -21.54 -4.49
C ASN A 46 0.38 -20.13 -3.87
N TYR A 47 1.14 -19.14 -4.38
CA TYR A 47 0.98 -17.73 -4.01
C TYR A 47 -0.44 -17.23 -4.32
N GLU A 48 -0.91 -17.49 -5.54
CA GLU A 48 -2.20 -17.02 -6.03
C GLU A 48 -3.40 -17.70 -5.38
N LEU A 49 -3.22 -18.92 -4.88
CA LEU A 49 -4.22 -19.69 -4.15
C LEU A 49 -4.18 -19.44 -2.63
N GLY A 50 -3.24 -18.63 -2.13
CA GLY A 50 -3.14 -18.29 -0.71
C GLY A 50 -2.68 -19.46 0.16
N LEU A 51 -1.89 -20.39 -0.39
CA LEU A 51 -1.40 -21.57 0.34
C LEU A 51 -0.23 -21.25 1.28
N TYR A 52 0.40 -20.08 1.12
CA TYR A 52 1.41 -19.57 2.02
C TYR A 52 0.80 -18.58 3.01
N LYS A 53 1.17 -18.72 4.28
CA LYS A 53 0.83 -17.74 5.32
C LYS A 53 1.52 -16.39 5.12
N GLN A 54 2.72 -16.42 4.53
CA GLN A 54 3.54 -15.24 4.23
C GLN A 54 4.38 -15.56 3.00
N LEU A 55 4.28 -14.73 1.97
CA LEU A 55 5.09 -14.89 0.76
C LEU A 55 6.54 -14.40 0.98
N PRO A 56 7.51 -14.89 0.19
CA PRO A 56 8.84 -14.29 0.12
C PRO A 56 8.74 -12.81 -0.28
N VAL A 57 9.44 -11.94 0.45
CA VAL A 57 9.38 -10.47 0.27
C VAL A 57 9.81 -10.07 -1.13
N ASP A 58 10.88 -10.69 -1.65
CA ASP A 58 11.41 -10.45 -2.98
C ASP A 58 10.42 -10.84 -4.09
N SER A 59 9.66 -11.91 -3.90
CA SER A 59 8.58 -12.30 -4.83
C SER A 59 7.47 -11.25 -4.86
N VAL A 60 7.10 -10.68 -3.72
CA VAL A 60 6.09 -9.61 -3.64
C VAL A 60 6.56 -8.34 -4.34
N VAL A 61 7.82 -7.95 -4.13
CA VAL A 61 8.41 -6.79 -4.82
C VAL A 61 8.43 -7.01 -6.34
N ARG A 62 8.89 -8.17 -6.81
CA ARG A 62 8.88 -8.53 -8.24
C ARG A 62 7.46 -8.53 -8.82
N MET A 63 6.48 -9.06 -8.09
CA MET A 63 5.07 -9.01 -8.50
C MET A 63 4.52 -7.59 -8.58
N ALA A 64 4.80 -6.74 -7.58
CA ALA A 64 4.36 -5.34 -7.56
C ALA A 64 4.90 -4.57 -8.77
N ASP A 65 6.18 -4.78 -9.09
CA ASP A 65 6.83 -4.13 -10.24
C ASP A 65 6.32 -4.65 -11.59
N ALA A 66 6.30 -5.97 -11.78
CA ALA A 66 5.91 -6.59 -13.03
C ALA A 66 4.42 -6.37 -13.36
N TYR A 67 3.55 -6.35 -12.34
CA TYR A 67 2.12 -6.15 -12.52
C TYR A 67 1.69 -4.68 -12.49
N ASN A 68 2.63 -3.73 -12.34
CA ASN A 68 2.32 -2.32 -12.07
C ASN A 68 1.27 -2.16 -10.95
N ALA A 69 1.49 -2.88 -9.85
CA ALA A 69 0.59 -2.97 -8.71
C ALA A 69 1.33 -2.68 -7.40
N PRO A 70 1.82 -1.43 -7.19
CA PRO A 70 2.57 -1.05 -5.99
C PRO A 70 1.78 -1.27 -4.70
N GLU A 71 0.44 -1.29 -4.76
CA GLU A 71 -0.42 -1.60 -3.61
C GLU A 71 -0.17 -2.99 -2.99
N LEU A 72 0.42 -3.93 -3.73
CA LEU A 72 0.75 -5.25 -3.21
C LEU A 72 1.75 -5.19 -2.05
N MET A 73 2.65 -4.22 -2.06
CA MET A 73 3.63 -4.05 -0.98
C MET A 73 2.97 -3.57 0.32
N ASN A 74 2.04 -2.60 0.24
CA ASN A 74 1.28 -2.19 1.42
C ASN A 74 0.41 -3.35 1.93
N TYR A 75 -0.28 -4.08 1.05
CA TYR A 75 -1.05 -5.25 1.44
C TYR A 75 -0.19 -6.27 2.19
N TYR A 76 0.97 -6.63 1.64
CA TYR A 76 1.88 -7.58 2.26
C TYR A 76 2.30 -7.12 3.66
N CYS A 77 2.71 -5.86 3.79
CA CYS A 77 3.09 -5.30 5.08
C CYS A 77 1.95 -5.35 6.10
N CYS A 78 0.73 -5.00 5.70
CA CYS A 78 -0.41 -4.89 6.61
C CYS A 78 -1.06 -6.24 6.97
N ASN A 79 -0.82 -7.32 6.19
CA ASN A 79 -1.54 -8.58 6.36
C ASN A 79 -0.62 -9.79 6.59
N GLU A 80 0.54 -9.82 5.93
CA GLU A 80 1.43 -10.99 5.93
C GLU A 80 2.67 -10.76 6.80
N CYS A 81 3.38 -9.67 6.56
CA CYS A 81 4.63 -9.33 7.26
C CYS A 81 4.40 -9.18 8.77
N VAL A 82 5.14 -9.93 9.58
CA VAL A 82 5.03 -9.89 11.04
C VAL A 82 5.38 -8.50 11.61
N ILE A 83 6.40 -7.84 11.04
CA ILE A 83 6.79 -6.49 11.45
C ILE A 83 5.77 -5.47 10.92
N GLY A 84 5.42 -5.57 9.63
CA GLY A 84 4.52 -4.61 9.00
C GLY A 84 3.15 -4.54 9.66
N LYS A 85 2.60 -5.66 10.14
CA LYS A 85 1.33 -5.68 10.89
C LYS A 85 1.34 -4.84 12.17
N LEU A 86 2.52 -4.55 12.71
CA LEU A 86 2.69 -3.76 13.92
C LEU A 86 3.03 -2.30 13.62
N THR A 87 3.47 -1.98 12.39
CA THR A 87 4.06 -0.68 12.06
C THR A 87 3.43 0.00 10.85
N MET A 88 2.57 -0.68 10.11
CA MET A 88 1.98 -0.20 8.86
C MET A 88 0.47 -0.22 8.93
N ALA A 89 -0.14 0.81 8.38
CA ALA A 89 -1.58 0.92 8.24
C ALA A 89 -2.02 0.62 6.79
N PRO A 90 -3.17 -0.06 6.61
CA PRO A 90 -3.71 -0.33 5.28
C PRO A 90 -4.09 0.97 4.58
N VAL A 91 -3.67 1.10 3.32
CA VAL A 91 -4.03 2.26 2.50
C VAL A 91 -5.26 1.96 1.65
N GLU A 92 -6.16 2.94 1.56
CA GLU A 92 -7.25 2.91 0.58
C GLU A 92 -6.76 3.57 -0.72
N LEU A 93 -6.90 2.85 -1.84
CA LEU A 93 -6.72 3.43 -3.16
C LEU A 93 -8.04 4.03 -3.64
N CYS A 94 -8.03 5.33 -3.87
CA CYS A 94 -9.14 6.05 -4.48
C CYS A 94 -8.63 6.93 -5.63
N GLY A 95 -9.56 7.53 -6.39
CA GLY A 95 -9.22 8.52 -7.42
C GLY A 95 -8.46 9.71 -6.83
N ILE A 96 -7.60 10.35 -7.64
CA ILE A 96 -6.74 11.46 -7.20
C ILE A 96 -7.57 12.61 -6.63
N GLU A 97 -8.78 12.84 -7.13
CA GLU A 97 -9.69 13.87 -6.66
C GLU A 97 -10.13 13.62 -5.21
N ARG A 98 -10.58 12.39 -4.92
CA ARG A 98 -10.98 11.99 -3.56
C ARG A 98 -9.78 12.01 -2.62
N LEU A 99 -8.64 11.52 -3.08
CA LEU A 99 -7.41 11.52 -2.30
C LEU A 99 -6.97 12.95 -1.96
N THR A 100 -7.06 13.87 -2.92
CA THR A 100 -6.76 15.30 -2.72
C THR A 100 -7.66 15.89 -1.64
N ILE A 101 -8.97 15.65 -1.70
CA ILE A 101 -9.91 16.13 -0.67
C ILE A 101 -9.57 15.56 0.71
N GLN A 102 -9.25 14.26 0.80
CA GLN A 102 -8.86 13.64 2.06
C GLN A 102 -7.56 14.22 2.64
N ILE A 103 -6.56 14.47 1.78
CA ILE A 103 -5.30 15.09 2.19
C ILE A 103 -5.56 16.52 2.68
N LEU A 104 -6.33 17.33 1.96
CA LEU A 104 -6.67 18.70 2.36
C LEU A 104 -7.44 18.75 3.68
N ALA A 105 -8.31 17.77 3.93
CA ALA A 105 -9.05 17.67 5.18
C ALA A 105 -8.12 17.44 6.39
N VAL A 106 -7.14 16.55 6.24
CA VAL A 106 -6.18 16.24 7.32
C VAL A 106 -5.13 17.36 7.48
N LEU A 107 -4.66 17.93 6.36
CA LEU A 107 -3.69 19.04 6.35
C LEU A 107 -4.32 20.41 6.59
N ASN A 108 -5.55 20.48 7.09
CA ASN A 108 -6.18 21.76 7.35
C ASN A 108 -5.32 22.60 8.32
N SER A 109 -5.23 23.90 8.07
CA SER A 109 -4.31 24.80 8.78
C SER A 109 -4.55 24.83 10.29
N THR A 110 -5.79 24.65 10.73
CA THR A 110 -6.17 24.60 12.14
C THR A 110 -5.59 23.37 12.84
N SER A 111 -5.71 22.17 12.24
CA SER A 111 -5.16 20.92 12.77
C SER A 111 -3.64 20.99 12.86
N ILE A 112 -2.97 21.45 11.80
CA ILE A 112 -1.50 21.55 11.77
C ILE A 112 -0.97 22.54 12.80
N THR A 113 -1.62 23.70 12.95
CA THR A 113 -1.20 24.71 13.94
C THR A 113 -1.33 24.16 15.36
N LYS A 114 -2.46 23.50 15.67
CA LYS A 114 -2.68 22.88 16.98
C LYS A 114 -1.67 21.79 17.32
N ILE A 115 -1.32 20.94 16.35
CA ILE A 115 -0.29 19.91 16.51
C ILE A 115 1.05 20.57 16.85
N LYS A 116 1.44 21.58 16.07
CA LYS A 116 2.71 22.28 16.26
C LYS A 116 2.80 22.91 17.65
N GLU A 117 1.78 23.66 18.05
CA GLU A 117 1.74 24.33 19.35
C GLU A 117 1.74 23.32 20.50
N SER A 118 0.90 22.29 20.41
CA SER A 118 0.81 21.26 21.46
C SER A 118 2.09 20.44 21.59
N LEU A 119 2.75 20.11 20.48
CA LEU A 119 4.02 19.36 20.52
C LEU A 119 5.13 20.19 21.17
N ILE A 120 5.21 21.48 20.88
CA ILE A 120 6.18 22.38 21.52
C ILE A 120 5.92 22.48 23.03
N ASP A 121 4.65 22.66 23.42
CA ASP A 121 4.22 22.76 24.81
C ASP A 121 4.56 21.49 25.61
N ILE A 122 4.12 20.33 25.13
CA ILE A 122 4.31 19.02 25.78
C ILE A 122 5.80 18.62 25.87
N THR A 123 6.63 19.04 24.92
CA THR A 123 8.04 18.61 24.87
C THR A 123 9.01 19.64 25.47
N ALA A 124 8.50 20.77 25.97
CA ALA A 124 9.31 21.92 26.37
C ALA A 124 10.32 21.59 27.49
N ASP A 125 9.96 20.74 28.43
CA ASP A 125 10.79 20.36 29.58
C ASP A 125 11.51 19.00 29.40
N GLY A 126 11.27 18.34 28.28
CA GLY A 126 11.83 17.03 27.93
C GLY A 126 11.22 15.84 28.66
N LYS A 127 10.10 16.00 29.36
CA LYS A 127 9.37 14.93 30.06
C LYS A 127 7.93 14.90 29.57
N ILE A 128 7.34 13.72 29.58
CA ILE A 128 5.91 13.55 29.29
C ILE A 128 5.23 13.16 30.59
N THR A 129 4.35 14.01 31.11
CA THR A 129 3.56 13.74 32.31
C THR A 129 2.28 12.96 31.97
N GLU A 130 1.66 12.34 32.97
CA GLU A 130 0.44 11.53 32.77
C GLU A 130 -0.73 12.33 32.17
N ASP A 131 -0.83 13.62 32.49
CA ASP A 131 -1.85 14.53 31.94
C ASP A 131 -1.56 14.98 30.50
N GLU A 132 -0.32 14.86 30.03
CA GLU A 132 0.08 15.17 28.66
C GLU A 132 -0.11 14.00 27.70
N VAL A 133 -0.12 12.76 28.21
CA VAL A 133 -0.26 11.54 27.39
C VAL A 133 -1.47 11.59 26.45
N PRO A 134 -2.69 11.99 26.88
CA PRO A 134 -3.83 12.08 25.96
C PRO A 134 -3.62 13.09 24.84
N ARG A 135 -3.04 14.26 25.14
CA ARG A 135 -2.75 15.30 24.14
C ARG A 135 -1.68 14.84 23.16
N LEU A 136 -0.66 14.13 23.65
CA LEU A 136 0.37 13.54 22.80
C LEU A 136 -0.21 12.44 21.89
N GLN A 137 -1.14 11.64 22.39
CA GLN A 137 -1.80 10.62 21.59
C GLN A 137 -2.62 11.23 20.45
N GLU A 138 -3.36 12.32 20.68
CA GLU A 138 -4.08 13.04 19.61
C GLU A 138 -3.14 13.55 18.50
N ILE A 139 -1.93 13.98 18.88
CA ILE A 139 -0.89 14.38 17.91
C ILE A 139 -0.44 13.18 17.09
N ILE A 140 -0.13 12.06 17.74
CA ILE A 140 0.32 10.83 17.07
C ILE A 140 -0.76 10.33 16.10
N ASP A 141 -2.01 10.26 16.54
CA ASP A 141 -3.13 9.80 15.70
C ASP A 141 -3.28 10.67 14.45
N THR A 142 -3.14 11.99 14.58
CA THR A 142 -3.22 12.88 13.42
C THR A 142 -2.01 12.71 12.49
N LEU A 143 -0.81 12.51 13.03
CA LEU A 143 0.38 12.23 12.22
C LEU A 143 0.27 10.89 11.48
N ASP A 144 -0.36 9.89 12.09
CA ASP A 144 -0.65 8.60 11.47
C ASP A 144 -1.65 8.74 10.32
N GLU A 145 -2.71 9.55 10.49
CA GLU A 145 -3.63 9.87 9.40
C GLU A 145 -2.90 10.53 8.23
N ILE A 146 -2.03 11.51 8.49
CA ILE A 146 -1.20 12.16 7.46
C ILE A 146 -0.32 11.12 6.75
N SER A 147 0.32 10.23 7.52
CA SER A 147 1.19 9.17 7.00
C SER A 147 0.42 8.26 6.04
N VAL A 148 -0.77 7.80 6.42
CA VAL A 148 -1.62 6.95 5.57
C VAL A 148 -1.99 7.67 4.27
N LYS A 149 -2.44 8.94 4.34
CA LYS A 149 -2.81 9.68 3.12
C LYS A 149 -1.61 9.96 2.22
N SER A 150 -0.44 10.24 2.80
CA SER A 150 0.81 10.38 2.07
C SER A 150 1.20 9.09 1.34
N GLN A 151 1.08 7.93 2.00
CA GLN A 151 1.34 6.63 1.39
C GLN A 151 0.36 6.31 0.25
N SER A 152 -0.95 6.56 0.44
CA SER A 152 -1.93 6.44 -0.64
C SER A 152 -1.56 7.26 -1.88
N LEU A 153 -1.05 8.48 -1.69
CA LEU A 153 -0.62 9.35 -2.80
C LEU A 153 0.63 8.84 -3.49
N LYS A 154 1.61 8.33 -2.74
CA LYS A 154 2.81 7.70 -3.32
C LYS A 154 2.45 6.50 -4.17
N ILE A 155 1.61 5.59 -3.67
CA ILE A 155 1.17 4.41 -4.42
C ILE A 155 0.38 4.80 -5.67
N TRP A 156 -0.50 5.80 -5.56
CA TRP A 156 -1.20 6.34 -6.73
C TRP A 156 -0.22 6.90 -7.76
N ALA A 157 0.76 7.69 -7.31
CA ALA A 157 1.75 8.31 -8.18
C ALA A 157 2.64 7.27 -8.86
N GLU A 158 3.13 6.26 -8.14
CA GLU A 158 3.91 5.16 -8.72
C GLU A 158 3.13 4.45 -9.83
N LYS A 159 1.86 4.13 -9.57
CA LYS A 159 1.01 3.41 -10.53
C LYS A 159 0.70 4.19 -11.80
N ASN A 160 0.56 5.52 -11.70
CA ASN A 160 0.09 6.38 -12.80
C ASN A 160 1.20 7.21 -13.47
N LEU A 161 2.33 7.45 -12.79
CA LEU A 161 3.44 8.26 -13.31
C LEU A 161 4.58 7.37 -13.85
N MET A 162 4.86 6.20 -13.26
CA MET A 162 5.93 5.32 -13.76
C MET A 162 5.60 4.63 -15.08
N SER A 163 4.33 4.64 -15.52
CA SER A 163 3.95 4.20 -16.87
C SER A 163 4.44 5.15 -17.96
N CYS A 164 4.86 6.38 -17.62
CA CYS A 164 5.37 7.37 -18.57
C CYS A 164 6.85 7.17 -18.95
N CYS A 165 7.63 6.44 -18.14
CA CYS A 165 9.09 6.30 -18.31
C CYS A 165 9.55 4.88 -18.68
N ARG A 166 8.65 3.95 -19.06
CA ARG A 166 9.00 2.57 -19.47
C ARG A 166 8.99 2.35 -20.99
N ASN A 167 9.02 3.43 -21.78
CA ASN A 167 9.28 3.38 -23.21
C ASN A 167 10.75 3.75 -23.45
N ASP A 168 11.67 2.84 -23.13
CA ASP A 168 13.03 2.82 -23.67
C ASP A 168 13.55 1.37 -23.69
#